data_AF-X1A7X4-F1
#
_entry.id   AF-X1A7X4-F1
#
_cell.length_a   1.000
_cell.length_b   1.000
_cell.length_c   1.000
_cell.angle_alpha   90.00
_cell.angle_beta   90.00
_cell.angle_gamma   90.00
#
_symmetry.space_group_name_H-M   'P 1'
#
loop_
_entity.id
_entity.type
_entity.pdbx_description
1 polymer ?
#
loop_
_entity_poly.entity_id
_entity_poly.type
_entity_poly.pdbx_seq_one_letter_code
_entity_poly.pdbx_strand_id
1 'polypeptide(L)'
;MKAIKADNPGLGEPLYLGLLFKLGFGGARRISDKIMERLIKSGKSHPFLSNLGIIDEQQLDFGDAEVTDAFVLSLVDYPPHFMLAVSTYRGTMTFTVGFCNA
;
A
#
# COMPACT_ATOMS: atom_id res chain seq x y z
N MET A 1 14.41 15.70 0.93
CA MET A 1 13.21 15.18 1.61
C MET A 1 13.11 15.56 3.09
N LYS A 2 14.17 15.48 3.91
CA LYS A 2 14.08 15.83 5.36
C LYS A 2 13.50 17.23 5.63
N ALA A 3 13.95 18.27 4.91
CA ALA A 3 13.42 19.62 5.05
C ALA A 3 11.94 19.74 4.64
N ILE A 4 11.54 19.09 3.54
CA ILE A 4 10.14 19.09 3.05
C ILE A 4 9.20 18.42 4.06
N LYS A 5 9.62 17.30 4.66
CA LYS A 5 8.82 16.56 5.65
C LYS A 5 8.69 17.29 6.99
N ALA A 6 9.62 18.20 7.33
CA ALA A 6 9.60 18.93 8.59
C ALA A 6 8.48 19.98 8.60
N ASP A 7 8.33 20.74 7.51
CA ASP A 7 7.34 21.81 7.43
C ASP A 7 6.05 21.41 6.69
N ASN A 8 6.08 20.32 5.92
CA ASN A 8 4.96 19.88 5.09
C ASN A 8 4.83 18.34 5.05
N PRO A 9 4.42 17.69 6.15
CA PRO A 9 4.19 16.25 6.17
C PRO A 9 3.14 15.85 5.11
N GLY A 10 3.41 14.77 4.38
CA GLY A 10 2.52 14.27 3.32
C GLY A 10 2.76 14.85 1.91
N LEU A 11 3.53 15.94 1.75
CA LEU A 11 3.82 16.48 0.41
C LEU A 11 4.99 15.78 -0.32
N GLY A 12 5.73 14.92 0.37
CA GLY A 12 6.87 14.20 -0.21
C GLY A 12 6.48 13.27 -1.36
N GLU A 13 5.51 12.39 -1.14
CA GLU A 13 5.01 11.46 -2.17
C GLU A 13 4.44 12.17 -3.41
N PRO A 14 3.52 13.17 -3.30
CA PRO A 14 3.00 13.88 -4.46
C PRO A 14 4.07 14.57 -5.31
N LEU A 15 5.08 15.19 -4.67
CA LEU A 15 6.19 15.81 -5.39
C LEU A 15 7.04 14.78 -6.13
N TYR A 16 7.31 13.65 -5.50
CA TYR A 16 8.03 12.54 -6.12
C TYR A 16 7.25 11.97 -7.31
N LEU A 17 5.94 11.74 -7.16
CA LEU A 17 5.09 11.25 -8.23
C LEU A 17 5.00 12.25 -9.40
N GLY A 18 4.89 13.55 -9.11
CA GLY A 18 4.92 14.60 -10.13
C GLY A 18 6.22 14.62 -10.93
N LEU A 19 7.36 14.34 -10.29
CA LEU A 19 8.64 14.17 -10.98
C LEU A 19 8.62 12.93 -11.88
N LEU A 20 8.12 11.79 -11.40
CA LEU A 20 8.02 10.57 -12.19
C LEU A 20 7.16 10.76 -13.44
N PHE A 21 6.02 11.44 -13.32
CA PHE A 21 5.17 11.73 -14.48
C PHE A 21 5.86 12.58 -15.54
N LYS A 22 6.67 13.57 -15.14
CA LYS A 22 7.44 14.40 -16.07
C LYS A 22 8.53 13.61 -16.83
N LEU A 23 9.05 12.54 -16.25
CA LEU A 23 10.09 11.70 -16.87
C LEU A 23 9.54 10.74 -17.93
N GLY A 24 8.22 10.58 -18.01
CA GLY A 24 7.57 9.57 -18.84
C GLY A 24 7.88 8.14 -18.37
N PHE A 25 7.22 7.17 -19.00
CA PHE A 25 7.27 5.77 -18.57
C PHE A 25 8.69 5.19 -18.53
N GLY A 26 9.51 5.43 -19.57
CA GLY A 26 10.86 4.88 -19.66
C GLY A 26 11.80 5.38 -18.56
N GLY A 27 11.71 6.67 -18.22
CA GLY A 27 12.50 7.27 -17.14
C GLY A 27 12.03 6.78 -15.77
N ALA A 28 10.71 6.78 -15.54
CA ALA A 28 10.11 6.28 -14.32
C ALA A 28 10.47 4.81 -14.06
N ARG A 29 10.37 3.95 -15.08
CA ARG A 29 10.74 2.53 -14.99
C ARG A 29 12.20 2.33 -14.56
N ARG A 30 13.14 3.04 -15.19
CA ARG A 30 14.58 2.94 -14.81
C ARG A 30 14.85 3.35 -13.37
N ILE A 31 14.11 4.34 -12.86
CA ILE A 31 14.24 4.76 -11.46
C ILE A 31 13.69 3.66 -10.54
N SER A 32 12.49 3.14 -10.83
CA SER A 32 11.88 2.04 -10.08
C SER A 32 12.77 0.79 -10.04
N ASP A 33 13.33 0.39 -11.18
CA ASP A 33 14.23 -0.77 -11.29
C ASP A 33 15.45 -0.59 -10.37
N LYS A 34 16.09 0.59 -10.38
CA LYS A 34 17.24 0.90 -9.51
C LYS A 34 16.88 0.92 -8.02
N ILE A 35 15.68 1.37 -7.67
CA ILE A 35 15.20 1.34 -6.29
C ILE A 35 14.99 -0.11 -5.86
N MET A 36 14.32 -0.90 -6.69
CA MET A 36 14.04 -2.30 -6.41
C MET A 36 15.33 -3.11 -6.26
N GLU A 37 16.31 -2.93 -7.16
CA GLU A 37 17.62 -3.56 -7.04
C GLU A 37 18.32 -3.26 -5.70
N ARG A 38 18.22 -2.02 -5.21
CA ARG A 38 18.80 -1.64 -3.91
C ARG A 38 18.08 -2.31 -2.75
N LEU A 39 16.75 -2.35 -2.78
CA LEU A 39 15.94 -2.99 -1.75
C LEU A 39 16.26 -4.48 -1.67
N ILE A 40 16.25 -5.17 -2.81
CA ILE A 40 16.60 -6.59 -2.93
C ILE A 40 18.01 -6.85 -2.39
N LYS A 41 19.03 -6.09 -2.85
CA LYS A 41 20.41 -6.24 -2.38
C LYS A 41 20.57 -6.02 -0.88
N SER A 42 19.79 -5.10 -0.30
CA SER A 42 19.85 -4.79 1.13
C SER A 42 19.07 -5.78 1.99
N GLY A 43 18.14 -6.54 1.41
CA GLY A 43 17.18 -7.38 2.13
C GLY A 43 16.25 -6.59 3.06
N LYS A 44 16.17 -5.27 2.90
CA LYS A 44 15.43 -4.38 3.81
C LYS A 44 14.38 -3.60 3.03
N SER A 45 13.19 -3.53 3.61
CA SER A 45 12.13 -2.61 3.23
C SER A 45 11.51 -1.97 4.46
N HIS A 46 10.78 -0.88 4.25
CA HIS A 46 9.87 -0.37 5.27
C HIS A 46 8.55 -1.14 5.18
N PRO A 47 7.89 -1.47 6.31
CA PRO A 47 6.56 -2.06 6.25
C PRO A 47 5.58 -1.05 5.66
N PHE A 48 4.74 -1.51 4.75
CA PHE A 48 3.61 -0.73 4.26
C PHE A 48 2.41 -0.96 5.16
N LEU A 49 1.77 0.13 5.58
CA LEU A 49 0.54 0.11 6.34
C LEU A 49 -0.55 0.84 5.56
N SER A 50 -1.69 0.20 5.36
CA SER A 50 -2.85 0.82 4.75
C SER A 50 -4.09 0.63 5.62
N ASN A 51 -4.71 1.73 6.03
CA ASN A 51 -6.04 1.71 6.62
C ASN A 51 -7.07 1.91 5.49
N LEU A 52 -7.83 0.87 5.20
CA LEU A 52 -8.82 0.83 4.13
C LEU A 52 -10.20 1.32 4.59
N GLY A 53 -10.34 1.67 5.86
CA GLY A 53 -11.56 2.24 6.43
C GLY A 53 -12.62 1.22 6.77
N ILE A 54 -13.86 1.70 6.80
CA ILE A 54 -15.05 0.93 7.16
C ILE A 54 -15.69 0.42 5.88
N ILE A 55 -15.94 -0.89 5.83
CA ILE A 55 -16.72 -1.52 4.76
C ILE A 55 -18.19 -1.19 5.03
N ASP A 56 -18.81 -0.48 4.08
CA ASP A 56 -20.21 -0.10 4.15
C ASP A 56 -21.10 -1.31 3.85
N GLU A 57 -21.83 -1.75 4.87
CA GLU A 57 -22.75 -2.89 4.77
C GLU A 57 -23.85 -2.65 3.74
N GLN A 58 -24.29 -1.40 3.54
CA GLN A 58 -25.36 -1.08 2.60
C GLN A 58 -24.94 -1.29 1.13
N GLN A 59 -23.63 -1.42 0.87
CA GLN A 59 -23.07 -1.66 -0.45
C GLN A 59 -22.76 -3.15 -0.71
N LEU A 60 -22.98 -4.02 0.29
CA LEU A 60 -22.79 -5.46 0.15
C LEU A 60 -24.13 -6.11 -0.21
N ASP A 61 -24.33 -6.38 -1.50
CA ASP A 61 -25.53 -7.05 -2.01
C ASP A 61 -25.19 -8.48 -2.46
N PHE A 62 -25.68 -9.45 -1.69
CA PHE A 62 -25.60 -10.88 -2.00
C PHE A 62 -27.00 -11.50 -2.13
N GLY A 63 -28.02 -10.70 -2.43
CA GLY A 63 -29.43 -11.12 -2.49
C GLY A 63 -29.94 -11.55 -1.12
N ASP A 64 -30.48 -12.77 -1.03
CA ASP A 64 -31.06 -13.30 0.21
C ASP A 64 -30.00 -13.80 1.22
N ALA A 65 -28.71 -13.76 0.86
CA ALA A 65 -27.63 -14.21 1.73
C ALA A 65 -27.22 -13.12 2.73
N GLU A 66 -27.19 -13.47 4.02
CA GLU A 66 -26.66 -12.59 5.06
C GLU A 66 -25.12 -12.58 5.05
N VAL A 67 -24.53 -11.38 5.02
CA VAL A 67 -23.08 -11.20 5.16
C VAL A 67 -22.70 -11.27 6.64
N THR A 68 -22.06 -12.38 7.04
CA THR A 68 -21.56 -12.56 8.40
C THR A 68 -20.25 -11.81 8.64
N ASP A 69 -19.38 -11.76 7.62
CA ASP A 69 -18.03 -11.21 7.72
C ASP A 69 -17.62 -10.54 6.40
N ALA A 70 -16.85 -9.46 6.51
CA ALA A 70 -16.23 -8.79 5.37
C ALA A 70 -14.86 -8.23 5.77
N PHE A 71 -13.86 -8.44 4.92
CA PHE A 71 -12.52 -7.89 5.07
C PHE A 71 -11.83 -7.75 3.71
N VAL A 72 -10.82 -6.88 3.65
CA VAL A 72 -10.03 -6.68 2.44
C VAL A 72 -8.67 -7.34 2.58
N LEU A 73 -8.29 -8.15 1.59
CA LEU A 73 -6.95 -8.73 1.51
C LEU A 73 -5.93 -7.66 1.11
N SER A 74 -4.79 -7.63 1.80
CA SER A 74 -3.64 -6.80 1.42
C SER A 74 -3.00 -7.30 0.13
N LEU A 75 -2.27 -6.40 -0.55
CA LEU A 75 -1.49 -6.76 -1.74
C LEU A 75 -0.28 -7.59 -1.32
N VAL A 76 0.08 -8.56 -2.16
CA VAL A 76 1.33 -9.30 -2.04
C VAL A 76 2.38 -8.63 -2.91
N ASP A 77 3.32 -7.94 -2.28
CA ASP A 77 4.46 -7.33 -2.96
C ASP A 77 5.64 -8.32 -3.10
N TYR A 78 6.51 -8.06 -4.06
CA TYR A 78 7.78 -8.78 -4.21
C TYR A 78 8.69 -8.57 -2.99
N PRO A 79 9.49 -9.58 -2.61
CA PRO A 79 10.46 -9.45 -1.53
C PRO A 79 11.40 -8.24 -1.72
N PRO A 80 11.81 -7.54 -0.64
CA PRO A 80 11.62 -7.87 0.77
C PRO A 80 10.43 -7.13 1.42
N HIS A 81 9.37 -6.81 0.67
CA HIS A 81 8.25 -6.03 1.18
C HIS A 81 7.33 -6.82 2.12
N PHE A 82 6.72 -6.08 3.05
CA PHE A 82 5.70 -6.55 3.97
C PHE A 82 4.56 -5.53 3.98
N MET A 83 3.35 -5.95 3.63
CA MET A 83 2.17 -5.07 3.60
C MET A 83 1.15 -5.51 4.64
N LEU A 84 0.81 -4.61 5.54
CA LEU A 84 -0.29 -4.74 6.50
C LEU A 84 -1.46 -3.86 6.03
N ALA A 85 -2.62 -4.45 5.79
CA ALA A 85 -3.85 -3.71 5.59
C ALA A 85 -4.81 -3.92 6.76
N VAL A 86 -5.62 -2.89 7.02
CA VAL A 86 -6.65 -2.88 8.06
C VAL A 86 -7.97 -2.50 7.41
N SER A 87 -9.01 -3.30 7.64
CA SER A 87 -10.40 -2.99 7.27
C SER A 87 -11.30 -3.21 8.47
N THR A 88 -12.40 -2.47 8.57
CA THR A 88 -13.39 -2.62 9.64
C THR A 88 -14.76 -2.95 9.07
N TYR A 89 -15.45 -3.94 9.64
CA TYR A 89 -16.83 -4.30 9.28
C TYR A 89 -17.64 -4.56 10.55
N ARG A 90 -18.82 -3.94 10.69
CA ARG A 90 -19.70 -4.06 11.87
C ARG A 90 -18.98 -3.92 13.23
N GLY A 91 -18.01 -3.00 13.31
CA GLY A 91 -17.21 -2.77 14.52
C GLY A 91 -16.06 -3.77 14.76
N THR A 92 -15.92 -4.79 13.93
CA THR A 92 -14.81 -5.74 13.94
C THR A 92 -13.70 -5.24 13.03
N MET A 93 -12.51 -5.03 13.61
CA MET A 93 -11.30 -4.67 12.88
C MET A 93 -10.53 -5.93 12.47
N THR A 94 -10.26 -6.07 11.17
CA THR A 94 -9.51 -7.19 10.61
C THR A 94 -8.19 -6.71 10.02
N PHE A 95 -7.12 -7.42 10.37
CA PHE A 95 -5.76 -7.19 9.88
C PHE A 95 -5.41 -8.26 8.84
N THR A 96 -4.93 -7.84 7.66
CA THR A 96 -4.48 -8.77 6.61
C THR A 96 -3.04 -8.46 6.22
N VAL A 97 -2.22 -9.51 6.09
CA VAL A 97 -0.80 -9.40 5.75
C VAL A 97 -0.52 -10.04 4.40
N GLY A 98 0.10 -9.28 3.52
CA GLY A 98 0.59 -9.72 2.23
C GLY A 98 2.12 -9.76 2.27
N PHE A 99 2.67 -10.95 2.07
CA PHE A 99 4.12 -11.15 1.96
C PHE A 99 4.41 -12.32 1.03
N CYS A 100 5.59 -12.29 0.42
CA CYS A 100 6.12 -13.37 -0.40
C CYS A 100 7.53 -13.72 0.11
N ASN A 101 7.85 -15.01 0.16
CA ASN A 101 9.20 -15.46 0.45
C ASN A 101 10.04 -15.42 -0.85
N ALA A 102 11.33 -15.10 -0.71
CA ALA A 102 12.28 -15.13 -1.81
C ALA A 102 12.71 -16.56 -2.18
#